data_AF-A0A936HAU5-F1
#
_entry.id   AF-A0A936HAU5-F1
#
_cell.length_a   1.000
_cell.length_b   1.000
_cell.length_c   1.000
_cell.angle_alpha   90.00
_cell.angle_beta   90.00
_cell.angle_gamma   90.00
#
_symmetry.space_group_name_H-M   'P 1'
#
loop_
_entity.id
_entity.type
_entity.pdbx_description
1 polymer ?
#
loop_
_entity_poly.entity_id
_entity_poly.type
_entity_poly.pdbx_seq_one_letter_code
_entity_poly.pdbx_strand_id
1 'polypeptide(L)'
;MSKDSTFPTSPLDDLDEAPPITQEHVNRAIHRVNLAPVPARKQKISITLDPDVIAWFKERAGERGYQTLINATLRDAMQQRRLEDCLRQVIREEIGVWPPVDAK
;
A
#
# COMPACT_ATOMS: atom_id res chain seq x y z
N MET A 1 39.68 -56.32 23.65
CA MET A 1 38.91 -55.61 24.69
C MET A 1 38.18 -54.47 24.01
N SER A 2 37.02 -54.74 23.43
CA SER A 2 36.21 -53.74 22.72
C SER A 2 35.39 -52.97 23.73
N LYS A 3 35.44 -51.64 23.67
CA LYS A 3 34.56 -50.75 24.43
C LYS A 3 33.87 -49.83 23.43
N ASP A 4 32.83 -50.34 22.80
CA ASP A 4 31.93 -49.54 21.98
C ASP A 4 30.99 -48.77 22.93
N SER A 5 31.43 -47.59 23.34
CA SER A 5 30.63 -46.67 24.14
C SER A 5 29.79 -45.81 23.21
N THR A 6 28.67 -46.35 22.73
CA THR A 6 27.65 -45.57 22.02
C THR A 6 26.73 -44.91 23.04
N PHE A 7 26.90 -43.61 23.25
CA PHE A 7 25.93 -42.82 24.01
C PHE A 7 24.63 -42.68 23.18
N PRO A 8 23.45 -42.90 23.77
CA PRO A 8 22.20 -42.65 23.07
C PRO A 8 22.02 -41.13 22.92
N THR A 9 21.96 -40.67 21.67
CA THR A 9 21.54 -39.29 21.35
C THR A 9 20.15 -39.05 21.93
N SER A 10 20.02 -38.00 22.74
CA SER A 10 18.78 -37.70 23.45
C SER A 10 17.72 -37.20 22.46
N PRO A 11 16.45 -37.61 22.56
CA PRO A 11 15.36 -37.20 21.63
C PRO A 11 15.00 -35.70 21.66
N LEU A 12 15.74 -34.89 22.42
CA LEU A 12 15.54 -33.43 22.49
C LEU A 12 16.41 -32.66 21.48
N ASP A 13 17.40 -33.32 20.85
CA ASP A 13 18.27 -32.67 19.87
C ASP A 13 17.55 -32.39 18.53
N ASP A 14 16.38 -32.98 18.30
CA ASP A 14 15.59 -32.81 17.07
C ASP A 14 14.69 -31.55 17.07
N LEU A 15 14.66 -30.77 18.16
CA LEU A 15 13.79 -29.58 18.27
C LEU A 15 14.41 -28.31 17.69
N ASP A 16 15.71 -28.31 17.38
CA ASP A 16 16.42 -27.17 16.80
C ASP A 16 16.50 -27.25 15.26
N GLU A 17 16.09 -28.38 14.66
CA GLU A 17 16.01 -28.54 13.21
C GLU A 17 14.73 -27.87 12.71
N ALA A 18 14.85 -26.60 12.29
CA ALA A 18 13.76 -25.90 11.65
C ALA A 18 13.28 -26.70 10.42
N PRO A 19 11.96 -26.88 10.24
CA PRO A 19 11.45 -27.66 9.11
C PRO A 19 11.94 -27.04 7.79
N PRO A 20 12.27 -27.87 6.79
CA PRO A 20 12.76 -27.38 5.51
C PRO A 20 11.73 -26.42 4.90
N ILE A 21 12.21 -25.28 4.40
CA ILE A 21 11.35 -24.27 3.78
C ILE A 21 10.72 -24.87 2.53
N THR A 22 9.39 -25.06 2.55
CA THR A 22 8.63 -25.60 1.42
C THR A 22 8.15 -24.49 0.48
N GLN A 23 7.81 -24.84 -0.76
CA GLN A 23 7.26 -23.90 -1.73
C GLN A 23 5.94 -23.26 -1.26
N GLU A 24 5.15 -23.96 -0.45
CA GLU A 24 3.94 -23.39 0.15
C GLU A 24 4.23 -22.24 1.12
N HIS A 25 5.34 -22.31 1.86
CA HIS A 25 5.77 -21.21 2.74
C HIS A 25 6.13 -19.97 1.92
N VAL A 26 6.77 -20.16 0.76
CA VAL A 26 7.11 -19.07 -0.18
C VAL A 26 5.84 -18.45 -0.77
N ASN A 27 4.87 -19.26 -1.17
CA ASN A 27 3.62 -18.77 -1.76
C ASN A 27 2.77 -17.95 -0.78
N ARG A 28 2.83 -18.27 0.52
CA ARG A 28 2.16 -17.53 1.60
C ARG A 28 2.97 -16.35 2.14
N ALA A 29 4.21 -16.18 1.70
CA ALA A 29 5.11 -15.16 2.24
C ALA A 29 4.60 -13.74 1.89
N ILE A 30 4.55 -12.87 2.90
CA ILE A 30 4.24 -11.44 2.73
C ILE A 30 5.55 -10.67 2.73
N HIS A 31 5.83 -9.95 1.64
CA HIS A 31 7.01 -9.10 1.56
C HIS A 31 6.87 -7.90 2.51
N ARG A 32 7.77 -7.82 3.50
CA ARG A 32 7.85 -6.75 4.50
C ARG A 32 9.24 -6.14 4.50
N VAL A 33 9.33 -4.83 4.69
CA VAL A 33 10.60 -4.09 4.86
C VAL A 33 10.51 -3.37 6.20
N ASN A 34 11.49 -3.56 7.09
CA ASN A 34 11.48 -3.01 8.46
C ASN A 34 10.19 -3.34 9.24
N LEU A 35 9.69 -4.57 9.10
CA LEU A 35 8.43 -5.05 9.69
C LEU A 35 7.15 -4.32 9.21
N ALA A 36 7.26 -3.33 8.33
CA ALA A 36 6.14 -2.66 7.71
C ALA A 36 5.72 -3.38 6.41
N PRO A 37 4.42 -3.47 6.12
CA PRO A 37 3.95 -3.93 4.81
C PRO A 37 4.49 -2.99 3.73
N VAL A 38 5.07 -3.57 2.68
CA VAL A 38 5.58 -2.76 1.56
C VAL A 38 4.38 -2.12 0.85
N PRO A 39 4.42 -0.80 0.59
CA PRO A 39 3.34 -0.15 -0.14
C PRO A 39 3.14 -0.84 -1.49
N ALA A 40 1.88 -1.02 -1.87
CA ALA A 40 1.50 -1.67 -3.11
C ALA A 40 2.35 -1.14 -4.28
N ARG A 41 2.84 -2.06 -5.12
CA ARG A 41 3.60 -1.70 -6.31
C ARG A 41 2.80 -0.67 -7.13
N LYS A 42 3.48 0.40 -7.56
CA LYS A 42 2.88 1.40 -8.45
C LYS A 42 2.36 0.68 -9.69
N GLN A 43 1.07 0.79 -9.97
CA GLN A 43 0.48 0.23 -11.17
C GLN A 43 0.83 1.14 -12.35
N LYS A 44 1.42 0.56 -13.40
CA LYS A 44 1.68 1.29 -14.65
C LYS A 44 0.40 1.28 -15.48
N ILE A 45 -0.18 2.46 -15.68
CA ILE A 45 -1.32 2.67 -16.57
C ILE A 45 -0.91 3.63 -17.69
N SER A 46 -1.55 3.52 -18.85
CA SER A 46 -1.43 4.50 -19.93
C SER A 46 -2.63 5.44 -19.85
N ILE A 47 -2.37 6.73 -19.66
CA ILE A 47 -3.38 7.79 -19.63
C ILE A 47 -2.99 8.87 -20.63
N THR A 48 -3.97 9.43 -21.33
CA THR A 48 -3.77 10.60 -22.19
C THR A 48 -3.97 11.86 -21.36
N LEU A 49 -3.04 12.80 -21.45
CA LEU A 49 -3.09 14.09 -20.79
C LEU A 49 -2.88 15.18 -21.84
N ASP A 50 -3.52 16.32 -21.62
CA ASP A 50 -3.38 17.47 -22.50
C ASP A 50 -1.93 18.01 -22.48
N PRO A 51 -1.44 18.53 -23.62
CA PRO A 51 -0.05 18.95 -23.75
C PRO A 51 0.32 20.12 -22.83
N ASP A 52 -0.62 21.00 -22.53
CA ASP A 52 -0.49 22.14 -21.61
C ASP A 52 -0.31 21.68 -20.16
N VAL A 53 -1.10 20.69 -19.72
CA VAL A 53 -0.97 20.06 -18.40
C VAL A 53 0.40 19.42 -18.25
N ILE A 54 0.85 18.68 -19.27
CA ILE A 54 2.19 18.08 -19.27
C ILE A 54 3.27 19.17 -19.20
N ALA A 55 3.14 20.26 -19.96
CA ALA A 55 4.09 21.37 -19.95
C ALA A 55 4.16 22.03 -18.56
N TRP A 56 3.01 22.29 -17.94
CA TRP A 56 2.92 22.87 -16.60
C TRP A 56 3.62 22.01 -15.54
N PHE A 57 3.37 20.69 -15.56
CA PHE A 57 4.03 19.78 -14.62
C PHE A 57 5.52 19.61 -14.90
N LYS A 58 5.96 19.69 -16.17
CA LYS A 58 7.39 19.63 -16.54
C LYS A 58 8.15 20.86 -16.05
N GLU A 59 7.58 22.05 -16.18
CA GLU A 59 8.18 23.28 -15.67
C GLU A 59 8.35 23.24 -14.15
N ARG A 60 7.34 22.69 -13.45
CA ARG A 60 7.30 22.62 -11.98
C ARG A 60 8.13 21.47 -11.39
N ALA A 61 8.45 20.46 -12.21
CA ALA A 61 9.16 19.25 -11.82
C ALA A 61 10.62 19.50 -11.39
N GLY A 62 11.33 20.40 -12.07
CA GLY A 62 12.78 20.55 -11.86
C GLY A 62 13.48 19.19 -11.89
N GLU A 63 14.20 18.83 -10.83
CA GLU A 63 14.83 17.50 -10.66
C GLU A 63 13.84 16.38 -10.28
N ARG A 64 12.69 16.71 -9.69
CA ARG A 64 11.67 15.72 -9.32
C ARG A 64 10.82 15.40 -10.54
N GLY A 65 10.96 14.20 -11.11
CA GLY A 65 10.20 13.82 -12.32
C GLY A 65 8.70 14.14 -12.24
N TYR A 66 8.16 14.74 -13.32
CA TYR A 66 6.78 15.26 -13.41
C TYR A 66 5.69 14.24 -13.03
N GLN A 67 5.94 12.94 -13.25
CA GLN A 67 5.02 11.87 -12.83
C GLN A 67 4.78 11.85 -11.31
N THR A 68 5.80 12.20 -10.52
CA THR A 68 5.70 12.27 -9.06
C THR A 68 4.77 13.40 -8.64
N LEU A 69 4.86 14.56 -9.31
CA LEU A 69 3.97 15.70 -9.06
C LEU A 69 2.53 15.38 -9.47
N ILE A 70 2.32 14.79 -10.64
CA ILE A 70 0.99 14.35 -11.09
C ILE A 70 0.37 13.42 -10.06
N ASN A 71 1.12 12.42 -9.58
CA ASN A 71 0.63 11.49 -8.56
C ASN A 71 0.34 12.16 -7.21
N ALA A 72 1.11 13.18 -6.83
CA ALA A 72 0.86 13.95 -5.61
C ALA A 72 -0.43 14.78 -5.72
N THR A 73 -0.63 15.47 -6.85
CA THR A 73 -1.85 16.24 -7.12
C THR A 73 -3.10 15.35 -7.15
N LEU A 74 -3.01 14.17 -7.76
CA LEU A 74 -4.14 13.21 -7.76
C LEU A 74 -4.48 12.74 -6.35
N ARG A 75 -3.48 12.53 -5.48
CA ARG A 75 -3.71 12.17 -4.08
C ARG A 75 -4.36 13.29 -3.29
N ASP A 76 -3.92 14.52 -3.49
CA ASP A 76 -4.50 15.70 -2.84
C ASP A 76 -5.97 15.89 -3.27
N ALA A 77 -6.26 15.75 -4.55
CA ALA A 77 -7.63 15.79 -5.06
C ALA A 77 -8.53 14.69 -4.47
N MET A 78 -7.99 13.47 -4.27
CA MET A 78 -8.73 12.40 -3.57
C MET A 78 -9.03 12.76 -2.11
N GLN A 79 -8.09 13.39 -1.42
CA GLN A 79 -8.27 13.82 -0.03
C GLN A 79 -9.27 14.96 0.08
N GLN A 80 -9.21 15.94 -0.82
CA GLN A 80 -10.16 17.04 -0.89
C GLN A 80 -11.58 16.56 -1.16
N ARG A 81 -11.79 15.63 -2.11
CA ARG A 81 -13.12 15.04 -2.33
C ARG A 81 -13.67 14.35 -1.08
N ARG A 82 -12.83 13.61 -0.35
CA ARG A 82 -13.24 13.00 0.92
C ARG A 82 -13.64 14.03 1.97
N LEU A 83 -12.92 15.15 2.04
CA LEU A 83 -13.26 16.23 2.95
C LEU A 83 -14.58 16.89 2.54
N GLU A 84 -14.79 17.18 1.26
CA GLU A 84 -16.07 17.73 0.78
C GLU A 84 -17.25 16.80 1.06
N ASP A 85 -17.09 15.50 0.80
CA ASP A 85 -18.13 14.51 1.05
C ASP A 85 -18.43 14.39 2.55
N CYS A 86 -17.37 14.36 3.38
CA CYS A 86 -17.49 14.37 4.83
C CYS A 86 -18.18 15.64 5.33
N LEU A 87 -17.79 16.82 4.83
CA LEU A 87 -18.41 18.09 5.18
C LEU A 87 -19.86 18.15 4.75
N ARG A 88 -20.22 17.69 3.55
CA ARG A 88 -21.62 17.61 3.11
C ARG A 88 -22.43 16.66 4.00
N GLN A 89 -21.83 15.56 4.43
CA GLN A 89 -22.47 14.62 5.33
C GLN A 89 -22.70 15.24 6.71
N VAL A 90 -21.68 15.83 7.32
CA VAL A 90 -21.78 16.52 8.61
C VAL A 90 -22.78 17.67 8.52
N ILE A 91 -22.74 18.49 7.48
CA ILE A 91 -23.71 19.58 7.27
C ILE A 91 -25.14 19.01 7.14
N ARG A 92 -25.34 17.88 6.46
CA ARG A 92 -26.65 17.24 6.35
C ARG A 92 -27.15 16.70 7.69
N GLU A 93 -26.24 16.11 8.47
CA GLU A 93 -26.52 15.55 9.80
C GLU A 93 -26.88 16.66 10.81
N GLU A 94 -26.13 17.76 10.81
CA GLU A 94 -26.30 18.88 11.75
C GLU A 94 -27.44 19.83 11.36
N ILE A 95 -27.70 20.04 10.07
CA ILE A 95 -28.75 20.99 9.61
C ILE A 95 -30.11 20.29 9.40
N GLY A 96 -30.18 18.95 9.46
CA GLY A 96 -31.43 18.21 9.50
C GLY A 96 -32.38 18.52 8.33
N VAL A 97 -32.20 17.80 7.20
CA VAL A 97 -33.16 17.77 6.07
C VAL A 97 -33.46 19.15 5.46
N TRP A 98 -32.62 19.58 4.52
CA TRP A 98 -33.03 20.61 3.56
C TRP A 98 -33.88 19.96 2.45
N PRO A 99 -35.14 20.38 2.23
CA PRO A 99 -35.94 19.83 1.14
C PRO A 99 -35.32 20.21 -0.22
N PRO A 100 -35.55 19.41 -1.27
CA PRO A 100 -35.04 19.73 -2.61
C PRO A 100 -35.53 21.12 -3.02
N VAL A 101 -34.61 21.97 -3.48
CA VAL A 101 -34.97 23.24 -4.11
C VAL A 101 -35.56 22.86 -5.46
N ASP A 102 -36.89 22.82 -5.52
CA ASP A 102 -37.63 22.46 -6.72
C ASP A 102 -37.18 23.29 -7.93
N ALA A 103 -37.18 22.59 -9.06
CA ALA A 103 -36.83 23.05 -10.38
C ALA A 103 -37.50 24.38 -10.77
N LYS A 104 -36.73 25.19 -11.50
CA LYS A 104 -37.27 26.10 -12.50
C LYS A 104 -36.43 26.05 -13.76
#